data_AF-J8B2X1-F1
#
_entry.id   AF-J8B2X1-F1
#
_cell.length_a   1.000
_cell.length_b   1.000
_cell.length_c   1.000
_cell.angle_alpha   90.00
_cell.angle_beta   90.00
_cell.angle_gamma   90.00
#
_symmetry.space_group_name_H-M   'P 1'
#
loop_
_entity.id
_entity.type
_entity.pdbx_description
1 polymer ?
#
loop_
_entity_poly.entity_id
_entity_poly.type
_entity_poly.pdbx_seq_one_letter_code
_entity_poly.pdbx_strand_id
1 'polypeptide(L)'
;MKKQISILLGSIMLTGSILTGCGNEKASTEDKEKATSAEQKDVSNKSEKEEKGTVNLSKVGQKAKSDGNEAELMKIKEVNQTVDIAPIKYTVKDMKIIKLNKVNKSMTEFLLQYTGGNKLPEDLNYIQIQYSVENTSDQNVDFYGLQKVVLNNGEQLDAIGNDFIWEREDNDSKFYGKVKKEGSVGLIIKGKPEEITSAKLIFSNTVNPDGYETITEEQQAEFQI
;
A
#
# COMPACT_ATOMS: atom_id res chain seq x y z
N MET A 1 6.28 -11.90 53.93
CA MET A 1 5.12 -11.72 54.84
C MET A 1 3.87 -11.68 53.98
N LYS A 2 2.92 -12.58 54.25
CA LYS A 2 1.62 -12.65 53.57
C LYS A 2 0.75 -11.51 54.06
N LYS A 3 -0.04 -10.88 53.19
CA LYS A 3 -1.38 -10.41 53.55
C LYS A 3 -2.26 -10.28 52.31
N GLN A 4 -3.25 -11.15 52.27
CA GLN A 4 -4.41 -11.05 51.40
C GLN A 4 -5.33 -9.94 51.92
N ILE A 5 -6.09 -9.32 51.00
CA ILE A 5 -7.33 -8.62 51.31
C ILE A 5 -8.36 -9.08 50.29
N SER A 6 -9.34 -9.83 50.77
CA SER A 6 -10.64 -10.04 50.12
C SER A 6 -11.59 -8.95 50.61
N ILE A 7 -12.37 -8.33 49.73
CA ILE A 7 -13.64 -7.66 50.07
C ILE A 7 -14.70 -8.03 49.03
N LEU A 8 -15.91 -8.14 49.57
CA LEU A 8 -17.08 -8.91 49.21
C LEU A 8 -18.14 -8.06 48.47
N LEU A 9 -18.95 -8.75 47.66
CA LEU A 9 -20.35 -8.55 47.23
C LEU A 9 -21.07 -7.18 47.38
N GLY A 10 -21.92 -6.90 46.38
CA GLY A 10 -23.12 -6.06 46.53
C GLY A 10 -24.03 -6.05 45.30
N SER A 11 -24.86 -7.09 45.13
CA SER A 11 -26.02 -7.11 44.21
C SER A 11 -27.14 -6.20 44.69
N ILE A 12 -27.71 -5.38 43.80
CA ILE A 12 -29.08 -4.82 43.95
C ILE A 12 -29.82 -5.03 42.62
N MET A 13 -30.97 -5.67 42.74
CA MET A 13 -31.96 -5.94 41.69
C MET A 13 -33.32 -5.42 42.20
N LEU A 14 -34.30 -5.28 41.27
CA LEU A 14 -35.73 -4.91 41.45
C LEU A 14 -35.99 -3.40 41.56
N THR A 15 -37.01 -2.77 40.94
CA THR A 15 -38.22 -3.23 40.22
C THR A 15 -38.83 -2.02 39.50
N GLY A 16 -39.50 -2.26 38.36
CA GLY A 16 -40.34 -1.27 37.69
C GLY A 16 -41.69 -1.04 38.38
N SER A 17 -42.27 0.12 38.11
CA SER A 17 -43.67 0.45 38.38
C SER A 17 -44.29 1.04 37.11
N ILE A 18 -45.36 0.39 36.68
CA ILE A 18 -46.21 0.71 35.55
C ILE A 18 -47.26 1.70 36.06
N LEU A 19 -47.49 2.81 35.36
CA LEU A 19 -48.74 3.57 35.46
C LEU A 19 -49.33 3.78 34.05
N THR A 20 -50.29 2.93 33.72
CA THR A 20 -51.28 3.14 32.66
C THR A 20 -52.38 4.06 33.18
N GLY A 21 -52.48 5.27 32.63
CA GLY A 21 -53.68 6.10 32.68
C GLY A 21 -54.38 6.07 31.33
N CYS A 22 -55.59 5.51 31.28
CA CYS A 22 -56.48 5.59 30.11
C CYS A 22 -57.37 6.84 30.22
N GLY A 23 -57.54 7.58 29.12
CA GLY A 23 -58.37 8.77 29.07
C GLY A 23 -58.61 9.35 27.67
N ASN A 24 -59.24 8.55 26.81
CA ASN A 24 -60.10 8.87 25.65
C ASN A 24 -59.56 9.62 24.39
N GLU A 25 -60.13 9.19 23.27
CA GLU A 25 -59.75 9.34 21.87
C GLU A 25 -59.67 10.75 21.22
N LYS A 26 -58.82 10.76 20.17
CA LYS A 26 -58.88 11.48 18.88
C LYS A 26 -58.24 12.87 18.74
N ALA A 27 -56.98 12.78 18.31
CA ALA A 27 -56.39 13.37 17.10
C ALA A 27 -56.46 14.89 16.92
N SER A 28 -55.29 15.54 16.96
CA SER A 28 -54.69 16.26 15.83
C SER A 28 -53.26 16.70 16.19
N THR A 29 -52.29 16.16 15.43
CA THR A 29 -50.98 16.75 15.05
C THR A 29 -50.16 17.52 16.08
N GLU A 30 -49.11 16.88 16.60
CA GLU A 30 -47.87 17.54 17.05
C GLU A 30 -46.67 17.03 16.25
N ASP A 31 -45.74 17.95 16.05
CA ASP A 31 -44.65 17.96 15.10
C ASP A 31 -43.64 16.82 15.26
N LYS A 32 -43.40 16.10 14.16
CA LYS A 32 -42.12 15.41 13.96
C LYS A 32 -41.10 16.47 13.59
N GLU A 33 -40.24 16.81 14.53
CA GLU A 33 -38.96 17.43 14.26
C GLU A 33 -38.19 16.52 13.29
N LYS A 34 -38.25 16.89 12.01
CA LYS A 34 -37.58 16.21 10.92
C LYS A 34 -36.10 16.55 11.05
N ALA A 35 -35.29 15.57 11.46
CA ALA A 35 -33.84 15.68 11.37
C ALA A 35 -33.47 16.12 9.94
N THR A 36 -32.97 17.34 9.82
CA THR A 36 -32.47 17.89 8.56
C THR A 36 -31.26 17.06 8.16
N SER A 37 -31.39 16.33 7.07
CA SER A 37 -30.26 15.69 6.39
C SER A 37 -29.22 16.77 6.12
N ALA A 38 -28.00 16.59 6.63
CA ALA A 38 -26.89 17.44 6.25
C ALA A 38 -26.70 17.32 4.72
N GLU A 39 -26.76 18.44 4.01
CA GLU A 39 -26.35 18.48 2.60
C GLU A 39 -24.84 18.22 2.55
N GLN A 40 -24.48 17.00 2.19
CA GLN A 40 -23.10 16.62 1.92
C GLN A 40 -22.71 17.24 0.57
N LYS A 41 -21.92 18.31 0.60
CA LYS A 41 -21.24 18.78 -0.61
C LYS A 41 -20.23 17.73 -1.04
N ASP A 42 -20.28 17.33 -2.31
CA ASP A 42 -19.24 16.55 -2.95
C ASP A 42 -17.90 17.28 -2.77
N VAL A 43 -17.01 16.68 -1.98
CA VAL A 43 -15.60 17.07 -1.97
C VAL A 43 -14.99 16.33 -3.15
N SER A 44 -15.17 16.88 -4.35
CA SER A 44 -14.38 16.49 -5.52
C SER A 44 -12.93 16.86 -5.22
N ASN A 45 -12.22 15.96 -4.54
CA ASN A 45 -10.77 16.01 -4.48
C ASN A 45 -10.25 15.57 -5.85
N LYS A 46 -10.37 16.47 -6.83
CA LYS A 46 -9.62 16.36 -8.08
C LYS A 46 -8.19 16.66 -7.68
N SER A 47 -7.43 15.62 -7.35
CA SER A 47 -5.99 15.71 -7.25
C SER A 47 -5.49 16.18 -8.61
N GLU A 48 -5.16 17.47 -8.70
CA GLU A 48 -4.27 17.95 -9.74
C GLU A 48 -2.94 17.26 -9.46
N LYS A 49 -2.69 16.13 -10.12
CA LYS A 49 -1.33 15.62 -10.28
C LYS A 49 -0.58 16.72 -11.02
N GLU A 50 0.13 17.56 -10.27
CA GLU A 50 1.28 18.25 -10.80
C GLU A 50 2.19 17.17 -11.37
N GLU A 51 2.19 17.06 -12.70
CA GLU A 51 3.06 16.16 -13.44
C GLU A 51 4.48 16.71 -13.29
N LYS A 52 5.08 16.43 -12.13
CA LYS A 52 6.44 16.80 -11.78
C LYS A 52 7.38 15.91 -12.59
N GLY A 53 7.48 16.22 -13.89
CA GLY A 53 8.47 15.70 -14.84
C GLY A 53 8.87 14.25 -14.60
N THR A 54 7.91 13.32 -14.60
CA THR A 54 8.22 11.89 -14.54
C THR A 54 8.97 11.55 -15.82
N VAL A 55 10.29 11.42 -15.74
CA VAL A 55 11.08 11.06 -16.91
C VAL A 55 10.76 9.61 -17.26
N ASN A 56 9.89 9.41 -18.26
CA ASN A 56 9.46 8.08 -18.67
C ASN A 56 10.55 7.42 -19.54
N LEU A 57 11.30 6.52 -18.91
CA LEU A 57 12.26 5.64 -19.57
C LEU A 57 11.53 4.43 -20.16
N SER A 58 11.50 4.31 -21.49
CA SER A 58 10.75 3.26 -22.21
C SER A 58 11.60 2.49 -23.24
N LYS A 59 12.83 2.93 -23.54
CA LYS A 59 13.74 2.24 -24.47
C LYS A 59 15.08 1.93 -23.80
N VAL A 60 15.58 0.70 -23.96
CA VAL A 60 16.90 0.29 -23.43
C VAL A 60 17.99 1.23 -23.96
N GLY A 61 18.89 1.67 -23.07
CA GLY A 61 19.93 2.67 -23.33
C GLY A 61 19.44 4.12 -23.31
N GLN A 62 18.14 4.37 -23.16
CA GLN A 62 17.61 5.73 -22.98
C GLN A 62 18.12 6.31 -21.67
N LYS A 63 18.57 7.56 -21.73
CA LYS A 63 19.05 8.31 -20.57
C LYS A 63 18.08 9.43 -20.20
N ALA A 64 18.00 9.71 -18.91
CA ALA A 64 17.20 10.74 -18.28
C ALA A 64 18.11 11.64 -17.46
N LYS A 65 17.92 12.97 -17.51
CA LYS A 65 18.65 13.92 -16.65
C LYS A 65 17.68 14.86 -15.96
N SER A 66 17.81 15.02 -14.66
CA SER A 66 17.03 15.98 -13.87
C SER A 66 17.80 16.40 -12.62
N ASP A 67 17.85 17.70 -12.33
CA ASP A 67 18.44 18.28 -11.11
C ASP A 67 19.86 17.78 -10.80
N GLY A 68 20.69 17.62 -11.84
CA GLY A 68 22.07 17.13 -11.69
C GLY A 68 22.20 15.62 -11.48
N ASN A 69 21.09 14.88 -11.52
CA ASN A 69 21.06 13.41 -11.57
C ASN A 69 20.98 12.93 -13.03
N GLU A 70 21.47 11.72 -13.27
CA GLU A 70 21.41 11.03 -14.56
C GLU A 70 21.08 9.55 -14.35
N ALA A 71 20.07 9.06 -15.06
CA ALA A 71 19.65 7.66 -15.04
C ALA A 71 19.65 7.07 -16.45
N GLU A 72 19.79 5.75 -16.56
CA GLU A 72 19.80 5.01 -17.82
C GLU A 72 19.00 3.71 -17.71
N LEU A 73 18.14 3.46 -18.69
CA LEU A 73 17.35 2.23 -18.74
C LEU A 73 18.20 1.06 -19.22
N MET A 74 18.45 0.08 -18.34
CA MET A 74 19.29 -1.07 -18.65
C MET A 74 18.46 -2.25 -19.18
N LYS A 75 17.28 -2.49 -18.60
CA LYS A 75 16.32 -3.52 -19.03
C LYS A 75 14.89 -3.02 -18.83
N ILE A 76 13.99 -3.50 -19.68
CA ILE A 76 12.55 -3.27 -19.56
C ILE A 76 11.78 -4.49 -20.07
N LYS A 77 10.79 -4.90 -19.30
CA LYS A 77 9.81 -5.90 -19.71
C LYS A 77 8.40 -5.39 -19.42
N GLU A 78 7.58 -5.32 -20.46
CA GLU A 78 6.13 -5.26 -20.30
C GLU A 78 5.63 -6.64 -19.87
N VAL A 79 4.98 -6.70 -18.71
CA VAL A 79 4.52 -7.93 -18.07
C VAL A 79 3.02 -8.07 -18.27
N ASN A 80 2.24 -7.08 -17.82
CA ASN A 80 0.77 -7.04 -17.90
C ASN A 80 0.09 -8.34 -17.43
N GLN A 81 0.55 -8.88 -16.31
CA GLN A 81 0.00 -10.09 -15.70
C GLN A 81 -0.55 -9.80 -14.31
N THR A 82 -1.67 -10.44 -14.00
CA THR A 82 -2.37 -10.31 -12.71
C THR A 82 -2.11 -11.54 -11.86
N VAL A 83 -1.76 -11.31 -10.60
CA VAL A 83 -1.72 -12.30 -9.52
C VAL A 83 -2.99 -12.15 -8.72
N ASP A 84 -3.75 -13.23 -8.60
CA ASP A 84 -4.96 -13.28 -7.78
C ASP A 84 -4.58 -13.56 -6.32
N ILE A 85 -4.78 -12.56 -5.46
CA ILE A 85 -4.52 -12.59 -4.01
C ILE A 85 -5.85 -12.27 -3.32
N ALA A 86 -6.84 -13.14 -3.47
CA ALA A 86 -8.25 -12.80 -3.22
C ALA A 86 -8.49 -12.07 -1.88
N PRO A 87 -9.33 -11.03 -1.83
CA PRO A 87 -10.07 -10.41 -2.93
C PRO A 87 -9.25 -9.36 -3.72
N ILE A 88 -7.95 -9.27 -3.48
CA ILE A 88 -7.04 -8.38 -4.19
C ILE A 88 -6.63 -8.98 -5.53
N LYS A 89 -6.63 -8.14 -6.57
CA LYS A 89 -5.96 -8.40 -7.84
C LYS A 89 -4.74 -7.50 -7.95
N TYR A 90 -3.56 -8.10 -8.03
CA TYR A 90 -2.31 -7.37 -8.19
C TYR A 90 -1.77 -7.54 -9.60
N THR A 91 -1.81 -6.48 -10.41
CA THR A 91 -1.31 -6.51 -11.79
C THR A 91 0.07 -5.88 -11.87
N VAL A 92 1.07 -6.68 -12.25
CA VAL A 92 2.40 -6.19 -12.63
C VAL A 92 2.30 -5.68 -14.07
N LYS A 93 2.48 -4.38 -14.27
CA LYS A 93 2.41 -3.73 -15.60
C LYS A 93 3.72 -3.90 -16.33
N ASP A 94 4.80 -3.42 -15.74
CA ASP A 94 6.15 -3.53 -16.27
C ASP A 94 7.20 -3.63 -15.15
N MET A 95 8.37 -4.12 -15.53
CA MET A 95 9.57 -4.12 -14.69
C MET A 95 10.73 -3.53 -15.45
N LYS A 96 11.52 -2.71 -14.77
CA LYS A 96 12.70 -2.05 -15.33
C LYS A 96 13.90 -2.26 -14.43
N ILE A 97 15.08 -2.42 -15.04
CA ILE A 97 16.35 -2.25 -14.35
C ILE A 97 16.94 -0.93 -14.79
N ILE A 98 17.22 -0.04 -13.85
CA ILE A 98 17.69 1.32 -14.12
C ILE A 98 19.02 1.55 -13.40
N LYS A 99 19.99 2.09 -14.14
CA LYS A 99 21.28 2.53 -13.60
C LYS A 99 21.21 4.01 -13.27
N LEU A 100 21.62 4.40 -12.06
CA LEU A 100 21.84 5.78 -11.67
C LEU A 100 23.29 6.18 -11.99
N ASN A 101 23.52 6.67 -13.20
CA ASN A 101 24.84 7.09 -13.68
C ASN A 101 25.44 8.27 -12.90
N LYS A 102 24.57 9.15 -12.39
CA LYS A 102 24.98 10.30 -11.58
C LYS A 102 23.88 10.62 -10.58
N VAL A 103 24.25 10.87 -9.34
CA VAL A 103 23.35 11.40 -8.31
C VAL A 103 23.95 12.65 -7.69
N ASN A 104 23.12 13.65 -7.43
CA ASN A 104 23.53 14.86 -6.73
C ASN A 104 23.68 14.59 -5.21
N LYS A 105 24.14 15.58 -4.46
CA LYS A 105 24.36 15.43 -3.00
C LYS A 105 23.07 15.10 -2.23
N SER A 106 21.96 15.76 -2.55
CA SER A 106 20.68 15.53 -1.88
C SER A 106 20.13 14.12 -2.14
N MET A 107 20.21 13.66 -3.39
CA MET A 107 19.84 12.29 -3.76
C MET A 107 20.79 11.27 -3.12
N THR A 108 22.07 11.61 -2.97
CA THR A 108 23.03 10.76 -2.25
C THR A 108 22.61 10.57 -0.79
N GLU A 109 22.35 11.66 -0.06
CA GLU A 109 21.91 11.62 1.33
C GLU A 109 20.59 10.84 1.50
N PHE A 110 19.68 10.97 0.53
CA PHE A 110 18.45 10.20 0.49
C PHE A 110 18.71 8.69 0.32
N LEU A 111 19.44 8.29 -0.72
CA LEU A 111 19.68 6.87 -1.06
C LEU A 111 20.57 6.13 -0.05
N LEU A 112 21.38 6.85 0.74
CA LEU A 112 22.15 6.23 1.83
C LEU A 112 21.26 5.55 2.88
N GLN A 113 20.03 6.04 3.08
CA GLN A 113 19.05 5.43 3.98
C GLN A 113 18.62 4.03 3.53
N TYR A 114 18.72 3.74 2.22
CA TYR A 114 18.26 2.50 1.59
C TYR A 114 19.39 1.53 1.23
N THR A 115 20.65 1.99 1.31
CA THR A 115 21.84 1.16 1.02
C THR A 115 22.56 0.67 2.27
N GLY A 116 22.21 1.20 3.45
CA GLY A 116 22.75 0.78 4.74
C GLY A 116 24.25 1.08 4.94
N GLY A 117 24.82 1.94 4.10
CA GLY A 117 26.24 2.29 4.10
C GLY A 117 26.51 3.77 4.37
N ASN A 118 27.78 4.12 4.50
CA ASN A 118 28.23 5.52 4.64
C ASN A 118 28.57 6.19 3.29
N LYS A 119 28.55 5.40 2.20
CA LYS A 119 28.79 5.82 0.82
C LYS A 119 27.93 4.96 -0.10
N LEU A 120 27.49 5.54 -1.22
CA LEU A 120 26.81 4.78 -2.26
C LEU A 120 27.79 3.86 -2.99
N PRO A 121 27.34 2.69 -3.47
CA PRO A 121 28.14 1.86 -4.37
C PRO A 121 28.48 2.63 -5.66
N GLU A 122 29.61 2.27 -6.29
CA GLU A 122 30.03 2.87 -7.57
C GLU A 122 29.03 2.60 -8.69
N ASP A 123 28.51 1.37 -8.76
CA ASP A 123 27.43 0.99 -9.66
C ASP A 123 26.11 0.93 -8.88
N LEU A 124 25.33 2.00 -9.00
CA LEU A 124 24.03 2.10 -8.36
C LEU A 124 22.94 1.72 -9.35
N ASN A 125 22.34 0.55 -9.14
CA ASN A 125 21.26 0.02 -9.96
C ASN A 125 20.03 -0.21 -9.09
N TYR A 126 18.85 -0.18 -9.69
CA TYR A 126 17.62 -0.56 -9.01
C TYR A 126 16.64 -1.26 -9.94
N ILE A 127 15.79 -2.10 -9.36
CA ILE A 127 14.61 -2.63 -10.01
C ILE A 127 13.43 -1.70 -9.71
N GLN A 128 12.70 -1.30 -10.75
CA GLN A 128 11.42 -0.62 -10.67
C GLN A 128 10.32 -1.57 -11.11
N ILE A 129 9.26 -1.68 -10.31
CA ILE A 129 8.09 -2.52 -10.60
C ILE A 129 6.87 -1.61 -10.62
N GLN A 130 6.27 -1.40 -11.78
CA GLN A 130 5.03 -0.65 -11.92
C GLN A 130 3.84 -1.60 -11.78
N TYR A 131 2.84 -1.23 -10.97
CA TYR A 131 1.69 -2.08 -10.70
C TYR A 131 0.36 -1.32 -10.65
N SER A 132 -0.74 -2.08 -10.69
CA SER A 132 -2.04 -1.66 -10.18
C SER A 132 -2.58 -2.73 -9.24
N VAL A 133 -3.26 -2.30 -8.18
CA VAL A 133 -3.85 -3.19 -7.18
C VAL A 133 -5.33 -2.84 -7.00
N GLU A 134 -6.19 -3.84 -7.03
CA GLU A 134 -7.64 -3.68 -6.99
C GLU A 134 -8.25 -4.58 -5.91
N ASN A 135 -8.99 -4.00 -4.96
CA ASN A 135 -9.90 -4.78 -4.12
C ASN A 135 -11.21 -4.97 -4.89
N THR A 136 -11.55 -6.23 -5.15
CA THR A 136 -12.76 -6.59 -5.92
C THR A 136 -13.98 -6.81 -5.04
N SER A 137 -13.81 -6.78 -3.71
CA SER A 137 -14.89 -6.99 -2.74
C SER A 137 -15.49 -5.67 -2.25
N ASP A 138 -16.75 -5.71 -1.80
CA ASP A 138 -17.39 -4.58 -1.11
C ASP A 138 -16.92 -4.44 0.35
N GLN A 139 -16.13 -5.39 0.85
CA GLN A 139 -15.58 -5.37 2.21
C GLN A 139 -14.24 -4.63 2.24
N ASN A 140 -13.91 -4.07 3.40
CA ASN A 140 -12.59 -3.48 3.61
C ASN A 140 -11.53 -4.58 3.73
N VAL A 141 -10.34 -4.32 3.21
CA VAL A 141 -9.23 -5.28 3.23
C VAL A 141 -7.95 -4.55 3.57
N ASP A 142 -7.18 -5.11 4.49
CA ASP A 142 -5.79 -4.71 4.73
C ASP A 142 -4.86 -5.59 3.87
N PHE A 143 -4.01 -4.94 3.09
CA PHE A 143 -3.02 -5.56 2.21
C PHE A 143 -1.78 -4.67 2.13
N TYR A 144 -0.63 -5.22 2.53
CA TYR A 144 0.64 -4.48 2.62
C TYR A 144 1.46 -4.49 1.31
N GLY A 145 0.88 -5.01 0.22
CA GLY A 145 1.54 -5.01 -1.08
C GLY A 145 2.64 -6.07 -1.19
N LEU A 146 3.69 -5.69 -1.92
CA LEU A 146 4.88 -6.51 -2.17
C LEU A 146 5.75 -6.53 -0.91
N GLN A 147 6.07 -7.73 -0.40
CA GLN A 147 6.96 -7.88 0.75
C GLN A 147 8.41 -8.05 0.33
N LYS A 148 8.66 -8.89 -0.69
CA LYS A 148 10.02 -9.28 -1.08
C LYS A 148 10.13 -9.53 -2.58
N VAL A 149 11.30 -9.22 -3.12
CA VAL A 149 11.73 -9.59 -4.47
C VAL A 149 12.93 -10.53 -4.38
N VAL A 150 12.89 -11.65 -5.09
CA VAL A 150 14.01 -12.57 -5.22
C VAL A 150 14.43 -12.61 -6.69
N LEU A 151 15.65 -12.16 -6.98
CA LEU A 151 16.20 -12.15 -8.33
C LEU A 151 16.81 -13.53 -8.68
N ASN A 152 16.94 -13.83 -9.97
CA ASN A 152 17.52 -15.09 -10.46
C ASN A 152 18.96 -15.35 -9.99
N ASN A 153 19.71 -14.30 -9.64
CA ASN A 153 21.07 -14.41 -9.10
C ASN A 153 21.09 -14.76 -7.58
N GLY A 154 19.93 -14.95 -6.96
CA GLY A 154 19.77 -15.26 -5.53
C GLY A 154 19.72 -14.04 -4.61
N GLU A 155 19.83 -12.82 -5.15
CA GLU A 155 19.66 -11.59 -4.38
C GLU A 155 18.20 -11.49 -3.88
N GLN A 156 18.05 -11.21 -2.57
CA GLN A 156 16.76 -11.03 -1.92
C GLN A 156 16.65 -9.59 -1.44
N LEU A 157 15.56 -8.92 -1.82
CA LEU A 157 15.30 -7.52 -1.55
C LEU A 157 14.02 -7.44 -0.72
N ASP A 158 14.12 -6.95 0.51
CA ASP A 158 12.93 -6.65 1.31
C ASP A 158 12.31 -5.36 0.79
N ALA A 159 11.07 -5.41 0.30
CA ALA A 159 10.39 -4.25 -0.24
C ALA A 159 9.82 -3.35 0.88
N ILE A 160 9.36 -3.96 1.97
CA ILE A 160 8.88 -3.23 3.14
C ILE A 160 10.05 -2.44 3.75
N GLY A 161 9.90 -1.12 3.78
CA GLY A 161 10.88 -0.21 4.36
C GLY A 161 12.06 0.14 3.44
N ASN A 162 12.31 -0.60 2.35
CA ASN A 162 13.39 -0.28 1.41
C ASN A 162 12.91 0.21 0.03
N ASP A 163 11.60 0.35 -0.18
CA ASP A 163 11.10 1.07 -1.35
C ASP A 163 11.49 2.55 -1.27
N PHE A 164 12.39 2.99 -2.15
CA PHE A 164 12.86 4.38 -2.19
C PHE A 164 12.06 5.27 -3.16
N ILE A 165 11.16 4.69 -3.95
CA ILE A 165 10.25 5.40 -4.87
C ILE A 165 8.87 5.58 -4.22
N TRP A 166 8.74 5.22 -2.93
CA TRP A 166 7.49 5.24 -2.21
C TRP A 166 6.76 6.60 -2.30
N GLU A 167 5.52 6.57 -2.76
CA GLU A 167 4.59 7.69 -2.72
C GLU A 167 3.59 7.48 -1.58
N ARG A 168 3.34 8.52 -0.77
CA ARG A 168 2.48 8.44 0.42
C ARG A 168 1.04 8.02 0.09
N GLU A 169 0.56 8.43 -1.08
CA GLU A 169 -0.80 8.13 -1.55
C GLU A 169 -0.96 6.66 -1.94
N ASP A 170 0.14 6.00 -2.31
CA ASP A 170 0.17 4.61 -2.77
C ASP A 170 0.38 3.60 -1.62
N ASN A 171 0.71 4.07 -0.42
CA ASN A 171 1.14 3.24 0.71
C ASN A 171 0.05 2.94 1.76
N ASP A 172 -1.18 3.42 1.57
CA ASP A 172 -2.27 3.01 2.47
C ASP A 172 -2.58 1.53 2.27
N SER A 173 -2.22 0.71 3.27
CA SER A 173 -2.49 -0.73 3.29
C SER A 173 -3.98 -1.03 3.28
N LYS A 174 -4.84 -0.05 3.62
CA LYS A 174 -6.29 -0.22 3.68
C LYS A 174 -6.95 0.01 2.33
N PHE A 175 -7.81 -0.92 1.96
CA PHE A 175 -8.67 -0.85 0.78
C PHE A 175 -10.11 -0.74 1.25
N TYR A 176 -10.70 0.44 1.15
CA TYR A 176 -12.09 0.68 1.57
C TYR A 176 -13.07 0.25 0.47
N GLY A 177 -13.69 -0.91 0.65
CA GLY A 177 -14.53 -1.54 -0.37
C GLY A 177 -13.83 -1.68 -1.72
N LYS A 178 -14.61 -1.56 -2.80
CA LYS A 178 -14.09 -1.65 -4.17
C LYS A 178 -13.28 -0.41 -4.53
N VAL A 179 -11.97 -0.56 -4.58
CA VAL A 179 -11.04 0.52 -4.95
C VAL A 179 -9.87 -0.05 -5.73
N LYS A 180 -9.38 0.75 -6.68
CA LYS A 180 -8.19 0.48 -7.46
C LYS A 180 -7.16 1.56 -7.18
N LYS A 181 -5.92 1.14 -6.92
CA LYS A 181 -4.75 2.00 -6.75
C LYS A 181 -3.70 1.63 -7.79
N GLU A 182 -2.86 2.58 -8.15
CA GLU A 182 -1.69 2.35 -8.99
C GLU A 182 -0.46 2.81 -8.22
N GLY A 183 0.71 2.25 -8.52
CA GLY A 183 1.93 2.68 -7.87
C GLY A 183 3.14 1.99 -8.46
N SER A 184 4.31 2.29 -7.89
CA SER A 184 5.57 1.65 -8.24
C SER A 184 6.41 1.36 -7.01
N VAL A 185 7.15 0.25 -7.06
CA VAL A 185 8.18 -0.07 -6.07
C VAL A 185 9.55 0.13 -6.70
N GLY A 186 10.48 0.79 -6.00
CA GLY A 186 11.88 0.91 -6.38
C GLY A 186 12.82 0.31 -5.33
N LEU A 187 13.60 -0.70 -5.69
CA LEU A 187 14.55 -1.37 -4.77
C LEU A 187 15.96 -1.36 -5.34
N ILE A 188 16.93 -0.88 -4.56
CA ILE A 188 18.34 -0.93 -4.94
C ILE A 188 18.80 -2.37 -5.07
N ILE A 189 19.50 -2.69 -6.15
CA ILE A 189 20.07 -4.02 -6.42
C ILE A 189 21.60 -3.95 -6.42
N LYS A 190 22.24 -5.03 -6.02
CA LYS A 190 23.69 -5.20 -6.04
C LYS A 190 24.16 -5.94 -7.29
N GLY A 191 23.31 -6.79 -7.86
CA GLY A 191 23.59 -7.51 -9.11
C GLY A 191 23.79 -6.58 -10.31
N LYS A 192 24.59 -7.02 -11.28
CA LYS A 192 24.74 -6.29 -12.53
C LYS A 192 23.47 -6.42 -13.38
N PRO A 193 23.01 -5.35 -14.04
CA PRO A 193 21.78 -5.39 -14.82
C PRO A 193 21.71 -6.55 -15.83
N GLU A 194 22.81 -6.84 -16.53
CA GLU A 194 22.91 -7.89 -17.54
C GLU A 194 22.67 -9.31 -16.99
N GLU A 195 22.96 -9.56 -15.72
CA GLU A 195 22.81 -10.87 -15.05
C GLU A 195 21.37 -11.13 -14.57
N ILE A 196 20.54 -10.08 -14.47
CA ILE A 196 19.17 -10.19 -13.94
C ILE A 196 18.17 -10.53 -15.05
N THR A 197 17.57 -11.71 -15.02
CA THR A 197 16.64 -12.20 -16.06
C THR A 197 15.25 -12.55 -15.52
N SER A 198 15.11 -12.75 -14.21
CA SER A 198 13.80 -12.96 -13.59
C SER A 198 13.75 -12.38 -12.19
N ALA A 199 12.53 -12.09 -11.76
CA ALA A 199 12.20 -11.70 -10.40
C ALA A 199 10.99 -12.51 -9.92
N LYS A 200 11.15 -13.17 -8.78
CA LYS A 200 10.05 -13.74 -8.02
C LYS A 200 9.58 -12.71 -7.00
N LEU A 201 8.31 -12.35 -7.11
CA LEU A 201 7.61 -11.42 -6.22
C LEU A 201 6.89 -12.21 -5.15
N ILE A 202 7.04 -11.80 -3.90
CA ILE A 202 6.34 -12.36 -2.73
C ILE A 202 5.46 -11.27 -2.16
N PHE A 203 4.16 -11.52 -2.15
CA PHE A 203 3.13 -10.57 -1.74
C PHE A 203 2.63 -10.90 -0.34
N SER A 204 2.24 -9.87 0.40
CA SER A 204 1.62 -10.03 1.72
C SER A 204 0.29 -10.78 1.65
N ASN A 205 -0.12 -11.29 2.81
CA ASN A 205 -1.47 -11.80 3.00
C ASN A 205 -2.50 -10.66 2.94
N THR A 206 -3.77 -11.03 2.74
CA THR A 206 -4.90 -10.11 2.91
C THR A 206 -5.58 -10.36 4.24
N VAL A 207 -5.98 -9.30 4.92
CA VAL A 207 -6.52 -9.35 6.29
C VAL A 207 -7.82 -8.59 6.38
N ASN A 208 -8.78 -9.10 7.15
CA ASN A 208 -9.97 -8.35 7.52
C ASN A 208 -9.58 -7.30 8.58
N PRO A 209 -9.76 -5.99 8.32
CA PRO A 209 -9.31 -4.94 9.24
C PRO A 209 -10.07 -4.87 10.57
N ASP A 210 -11.28 -5.44 10.65
CA ASP A 210 -12.11 -5.39 11.86
C ASP A 210 -11.77 -6.55 12.83
N GLY A 211 -11.48 -7.73 12.28
CA GLY A 211 -11.22 -8.96 13.04
C GLY A 211 -9.75 -9.42 13.04
N TYR A 212 -8.90 -8.83 12.20
CA TYR A 212 -7.51 -9.25 11.95
C TYR A 212 -7.37 -10.70 11.47
N GLU A 213 -8.45 -11.28 10.96
CA GLU A 213 -8.43 -12.62 10.38
C GLU A 213 -7.79 -12.58 8.98
N THR A 214 -6.87 -13.52 8.71
CA THR A 214 -6.33 -13.71 7.37
C THR A 214 -7.44 -14.17 6.42
N ILE A 215 -7.62 -13.44 5.33
CA ILE A 215 -8.56 -13.79 4.25
C ILE A 215 -7.87 -14.70 3.23
N THR A 216 -6.68 -14.31 2.77
CA THR A 216 -5.83 -15.09 1.87
C THR A 216 -4.40 -15.01 2.34
N GLU A 217 -3.74 -16.18 2.41
CA GLU A 217 -2.33 -16.30 2.74
C GLU A 217 -1.42 -15.64 1.68
N GLU A 218 -0.16 -15.42 2.04
CA GLU A 218 0.87 -14.88 1.14
C GLU A 218 0.91 -15.63 -0.20
N GLN A 219 1.07 -14.87 -1.28
CA GLN A 219 1.18 -15.40 -2.63
C GLN A 219 2.54 -15.06 -3.23
N GLN A 220 2.95 -15.82 -4.23
CA GLN A 220 4.17 -15.53 -4.98
C GLN A 220 3.98 -15.80 -6.47
N ALA A 221 4.66 -15.03 -7.30
CA ALA A 221 4.71 -15.22 -8.74
C ALA A 221 6.09 -14.85 -9.28
N GLU A 222 6.55 -15.56 -10.30
CA GLU A 222 7.82 -15.28 -10.97
C GLU A 222 7.60 -14.74 -12.38
N PHE A 223 8.36 -13.69 -12.71
CA PHE A 223 8.27 -12.99 -13.98
C PHE A 223 9.65 -12.83 -14.59
N GLN A 224 9.73 -12.89 -15.92
CA GLN A 224 10.96 -12.56 -16.66
C GLN A 224 11.15 -11.04 -16.73
N ILE A 225 12.40 -10.59 -16.84
CA ILE A 225 12.83 -9.19 -16.98
C ILE A 225 13.74 -9.02 -18.19
#